data_AF-A0A960EEH9-F1
#
_entry.id   AF-A0A960EEH9-F1
#
_cell.length_a   1.000
_cell.length_b   1.000
_cell.length_c   1.000
_cell.angle_alpha   90.00
_cell.angle_beta   90.00
_cell.angle_gamma   90.00
#
_symmetry.space_group_name_H-M   'P 1'
#
loop_
_entity.id
_entity.type
_entity.pdbx_description
1 polymer ?
#
loop_
_entity_poly.entity_id
_entity_poly.type
_entity_poly.pdbx_seq_one_letter_code
_entity_poly.pdbx_strand_id
1 'polypeptide(L)'
;MTDRHDTTTATPVRGPRLSAEDKRQRNSYLREFVPAIVAFGIVLAIVETTVEADTPGARLWVLLPVLPMIGVAIALYRAVQRADEYGRIVMLECMAIGFGVAMVVAMALGFLGGIGVAWTYGGWLVFGAGMAAWSGTLLIRGMR
;
A
#
# COMPACT_ATOMS: atom_id res chain seq x y z
N MET A 1 -51.71 -27.93 34.93
CA MET A 1 -50.66 -26.89 34.90
C MET A 1 -49.34 -27.58 34.60
N THR A 2 -49.00 -27.69 33.32
CA THR A 2 -47.72 -28.25 32.85
C THR A 2 -46.87 -27.08 32.41
N ASP A 3 -45.81 -26.85 33.18
CA ASP A 3 -44.87 -25.75 33.00
C ASP A 3 -43.98 -26.03 31.79
N ARG A 4 -44.07 -25.16 30.78
CA ARG A 4 -43.32 -25.28 29.53
C ARG A 4 -41.99 -24.56 29.74
N HIS A 5 -40.95 -25.32 30.05
CA HIS A 5 -39.58 -24.81 30.01
C HIS A 5 -39.22 -24.43 28.56
N ASP A 6 -39.39 -23.15 28.23
CA ASP A 6 -38.82 -22.54 27.04
C ASP A 6 -37.30 -22.52 27.19
N THR A 7 -36.65 -23.59 26.74
CA THR A 7 -35.21 -23.59 26.46
C THR A 7 -34.96 -22.65 25.28
N THR A 8 -34.79 -21.37 25.58
CA THR A 8 -34.18 -20.39 24.68
C THR A 8 -32.72 -20.80 24.50
N THR A 9 -32.44 -21.60 23.47
CA THR A 9 -31.09 -21.88 23.01
C THR A 9 -30.49 -20.57 22.50
N ALA A 10 -29.72 -19.91 23.37
CA ALA A 10 -28.92 -18.75 23.02
C ALA A 10 -27.97 -19.13 21.88
N THR A 11 -28.27 -18.68 20.67
CA THR A 11 -27.39 -18.82 19.51
C THR A 11 -26.09 -18.09 19.84
N PRO A 12 -24.93 -18.77 19.88
CA PRO A 12 -23.67 -18.12 20.21
C PRO A 12 -23.39 -17.03 19.17
N VAL A 13 -23.21 -15.80 19.65
CA VAL A 13 -22.84 -14.63 18.84
C VAL A 13 -21.53 -14.96 18.13
N ARG A 14 -21.64 -15.35 16.88
CA ARG A 14 -20.52 -15.71 16.02
C ARG A 14 -19.81 -14.40 15.69
N GLY A 15 -18.63 -14.19 16.28
CA GLY A 15 -17.81 -12.99 16.02
C GLY A 15 -17.55 -12.77 14.52
N PRO A 16 -17.10 -11.58 14.10
CA PRO A 16 -17.06 -11.16 12.70
C PRO A 16 -16.25 -12.16 11.86
N ARG A 17 -16.93 -13.10 11.23
CA ARG A 17 -16.34 -14.01 10.26
C ARG A 17 -16.32 -13.23 8.96
N LEU A 18 -15.11 -12.81 8.55
CA LEU A 18 -14.86 -12.36 7.17
C LEU A 18 -15.61 -13.30 6.22
N SER A 19 -16.46 -12.74 5.37
CA SER A 19 -17.22 -13.49 4.39
C SER A 19 -16.25 -14.31 3.54
N ALA A 20 -16.71 -15.44 3.00
CA ALA A 20 -15.90 -16.23 2.09
C ALA A 20 -15.43 -15.40 0.88
N GLU A 21 -16.22 -14.39 0.52
CA GLU A 21 -15.94 -13.40 -0.53
C GLU A 21 -14.81 -12.44 -0.11
N ASP A 22 -14.87 -11.84 1.09
CA ASP A 22 -13.80 -10.97 1.63
C ASP A 22 -12.44 -11.69 1.66
N LYS A 23 -12.45 -12.98 2.05
CA LYS A 23 -11.23 -13.79 2.09
C LYS A 23 -10.67 -14.06 0.69
N ARG A 24 -11.53 -14.35 -0.29
CA ARG A 24 -11.12 -14.56 -1.69
C ARG A 24 -10.54 -13.27 -2.28
N GLN A 25 -11.20 -12.15 -2.03
CA GLN A 25 -10.75 -10.84 -2.50
C GLN A 25 -9.39 -10.45 -1.92
N ARG A 26 -9.22 -10.60 -0.61
CA ARG A 26 -7.94 -10.38 0.06
C ARG A 26 -6.84 -11.28 -0.49
N ASN A 27 -7.13 -12.57 -0.70
CA ASN A 27 -6.14 -13.52 -1.20
C ASN A 27 -5.72 -13.20 -2.64
N SER A 28 -6.66 -12.75 -3.49
CA SER A 28 -6.34 -12.31 -4.85
C SER A 28 -5.42 -11.09 -4.86
N TYR A 29 -5.69 -10.11 -3.99
CA TYR A 29 -4.83 -8.94 -3.85
C TYR A 29 -3.41 -9.32 -3.40
N LEU A 30 -3.29 -10.11 -2.33
CA LEU A 30 -1.98 -10.53 -1.80
C LEU A 30 -1.18 -11.33 -2.83
N ARG A 31 -1.84 -12.16 -3.65
CA ARG A 31 -1.18 -12.93 -4.70
C ARG A 31 -0.60 -12.08 -5.82
N GLU A 32 -1.14 -10.87 -6.06
CA GLU A 32 -0.59 -9.95 -7.06
C GLU A 32 0.42 -8.97 -6.43
N PHE A 33 0.14 -8.48 -5.22
CA PHE A 33 0.94 -7.48 -4.54
C PHE A 33 2.26 -8.04 -3.97
N VAL A 34 2.21 -9.18 -3.27
CA VAL A 34 3.38 -9.73 -2.58
C VAL A 34 4.51 -10.10 -3.55
N PRO A 35 4.26 -10.80 -4.67
CA PRO A 35 5.34 -11.09 -5.63
C PRO A 35 5.98 -9.83 -6.21
N ALA A 36 5.19 -8.77 -6.46
CA ALA A 36 5.71 -7.51 -6.97
C ALA A 36 6.59 -6.78 -5.94
N ILE A 37 6.19 -6.74 -4.67
CA ILE A 37 7.00 -6.18 -3.57
C ILE A 37 8.28 -6.98 -3.36
N VAL A 38 8.19 -8.32 -3.39
CA VAL A 38 9.37 -9.19 -3.24
C VAL A 38 10.33 -8.98 -4.41
N ALA A 39 9.82 -8.94 -5.64
CA ALA A 39 10.62 -8.63 -6.82
C ALA A 39 11.27 -7.25 -6.73
N PHE A 40 10.55 -6.23 -6.25
CA PHE A 40 11.11 -4.90 -5.99
C PHE A 40 12.29 -4.98 -5.02
N GLY A 41 12.12 -5.63 -3.87
CA GLY A 41 13.17 -5.74 -2.86
C GLY A 41 14.41 -6.48 -3.37
N ILE A 42 14.22 -7.58 -4.13
CA ILE A 42 15.33 -8.33 -4.72
C ILE A 42 16.07 -7.49 -5.76
N VAL A 43 15.34 -6.89 -6.70
CA VAL A 43 15.95 -6.09 -7.78
C VAL A 43 16.66 -4.87 -7.21
N LEU A 44 16.05 -4.19 -6.23
CA LEU A 44 16.67 -3.06 -5.55
C LEU A 44 17.95 -3.47 -4.83
N ALA A 45 17.93 -4.57 -4.08
CA ALA A 45 19.11 -5.07 -3.38
C ALA A 45 20.25 -5.42 -4.34
N ILE A 46 19.94 -6.06 -5.48
CA ILE A 46 20.94 -6.35 -6.52
C ILE A 46 21.53 -5.04 -7.05
N VAL A 47 20.68 -4.10 -7.48
CA VAL A 47 21.14 -2.83 -8.05
C VAL A 47 22.02 -2.05 -7.07
N GLU A 48 21.61 -1.90 -5.82
CA GLU A 48 22.36 -1.15 -4.81
C GLU A 48 23.67 -1.82 -4.39
N THR A 49 23.81 -3.14 -4.58
CA THR A 49 25.01 -3.89 -4.18
C THR A 49 25.97 -4.18 -5.32
N THR A 50 25.50 -4.19 -6.58
CA THR A 50 26.30 -4.63 -7.73
C THR A 50 26.50 -3.57 -8.81
N VAL A 51 25.71 -2.49 -8.84
CA VAL A 51 25.77 -1.48 -9.91
C VAL A 51 26.54 -0.26 -9.43
N GLU A 52 27.74 -0.08 -10.00
CA GLU A 52 28.57 1.10 -9.76
C GLU A 52 28.29 2.20 -10.80
N ALA A 53 28.66 3.44 -10.50
CA ALA A 53 28.32 4.60 -11.33
C ALA A 53 28.99 4.59 -12.72
N ASP A 54 30.14 3.93 -12.83
CA ASP A 54 30.92 3.75 -14.06
C ASP A 54 30.48 2.53 -14.89
N THR A 55 29.58 1.70 -14.36
CA THR A 55 29.04 0.53 -15.07
C THR A 55 28.38 0.95 -16.39
N PRO A 56 28.70 0.31 -17.52
CA PRO A 56 28.03 0.59 -18.80
C PRO A 56 26.52 0.42 -18.68
N GLY A 57 25.78 1.50 -18.92
CA GLY A 57 24.34 1.51 -18.79
C GLY A 57 23.81 1.57 -17.35
N ALA A 58 24.62 1.95 -16.35
CA ALA A 58 24.21 2.10 -14.94
C ALA A 58 22.87 2.85 -14.78
N ARG A 59 22.64 3.89 -15.59
CA ARG A 59 21.36 4.65 -15.60
C ARG A 59 20.13 3.77 -15.87
N LEU A 60 20.24 2.76 -16.74
CA LEU A 60 19.15 1.83 -17.03
C LEU A 60 18.98 0.83 -15.90
N TRP A 61 20.09 0.33 -15.35
CA TRP A 61 20.07 -0.61 -14.22
C TRP A 61 19.44 -0.01 -12.96
N VAL A 62 19.76 1.23 -12.64
CA VAL A 62 19.20 1.95 -11.46
C VAL A 62 17.69 2.18 -11.59
N LEU A 63 17.13 2.17 -12.80
CA LEU A 63 15.69 2.28 -13.05
C LEU A 63 14.96 0.92 -13.04
N LEU A 64 15.68 -0.21 -13.07
CA LEU A 64 15.09 -1.54 -13.11
C LEU A 64 14.12 -1.84 -11.93
N PRO A 65 14.37 -1.38 -10.68
CA PRO A 65 13.42 -1.56 -9.57
C PRO A 65 12.05 -0.89 -9.81
N VAL A 66 11.95 0.05 -10.75
CA VAL A 66 10.66 0.69 -11.09
C VAL A 66 9.71 -0.31 -11.75
N LEU A 67 10.20 -1.31 -12.49
CA LEU A 67 9.35 -2.29 -13.18
C LEU A 67 8.48 -3.11 -12.20
N PRO A 68 9.03 -3.71 -11.12
CA PRO A 68 8.21 -4.30 -10.06
C PRO A 68 7.19 -3.33 -9.45
N MET A 69 7.54 -2.05 -9.29
CA MET A 69 6.62 -1.04 -8.75
C MET A 69 5.44 -0.74 -9.68
N ILE A 70 5.61 -0.84 -11.00
CA ILE A 70 4.49 -0.82 -11.95
C ILE A 70 3.55 -2.01 -11.68
N GLY A 71 4.11 -3.20 -11.39
CA GLY A 71 3.34 -4.36 -10.97
C GLY A 71 2.51 -4.11 -9.70
N VAL A 72 3.10 -3.44 -8.70
CA VAL A 72 2.39 -3.01 -7.48
C VAL A 72 1.22 -2.07 -7.83
N ALA A 73 1.45 -1.08 -8.69
CA ALA A 73 0.40 -0.15 -9.11
C ALA A 73 -0.75 -0.86 -9.84
N ILE A 74 -0.44 -1.83 -10.73
CA ILE A 74 -1.45 -2.65 -11.41
C ILE A 74 -2.24 -3.50 -10.42
N ALA A 75 -1.57 -4.12 -9.44
CA ALA A 75 -2.21 -4.93 -8.41
C ALA A 75 -3.16 -4.10 -7.55
N LEU A 76 -2.75 -2.87 -7.18
CA LEU A 76 -3.59 -1.91 -6.47
C LEU A 76 -4.79 -1.47 -7.29
N TYR A 77 -4.57 -1.08 -8.56
CA TYR A 77 -5.65 -0.71 -9.46
C TYR A 77 -6.70 -1.82 -9.58
N ARG A 78 -6.27 -3.07 -9.79
CA ARG A 78 -7.19 -4.21 -9.85
C ARG A 78 -7.87 -4.50 -8.52
N ALA A 79 -7.20 -4.26 -7.40
CA ALA A 79 -7.81 -4.41 -6.07
C ALA A 79 -8.92 -3.38 -5.85
N VAL A 80 -8.70 -2.13 -6.24
CA VAL A 80 -9.69 -1.04 -6.20
C VAL A 80 -10.89 -1.35 -7.09
N GLN A 81 -10.66 -1.87 -8.31
CA GLN A 81 -11.74 -2.25 -9.23
C GLN A 81 -12.58 -3.44 -8.75
N ARG A 82 -12.02 -4.30 -7.90
CA ARG A 82 -12.72 -5.45 -7.30
C ARG A 82 -13.42 -5.09 -5.99
N ALA A 83 -13.11 -3.94 -5.38
CA ALA A 83 -13.70 -3.48 -4.14
C ALA A 83 -15.19 -3.16 -4.33
N ASP A 84 -15.96 -3.36 -3.26
CA ASP A 84 -17.30 -2.79 -3.17
C ASP A 84 -17.24 -1.25 -3.15
N GLU A 85 -18.39 -0.58 -3.29
CA GLU A 85 -18.41 0.88 -3.38
C GLU A 85 -17.78 1.54 -2.14
N TYR A 86 -18.08 1.00 -0.96
CA TYR A 86 -17.52 1.51 0.29
C TYR A 86 -16.01 1.34 0.37
N GLY A 87 -15.49 0.13 0.15
CA GLY A 87 -14.06 -0.16 0.17
C GLY A 87 -13.30 0.63 -0.90
N ARG A 88 -13.90 0.83 -2.07
CA ARG A 88 -13.34 1.67 -3.14
C ARG A 88 -13.21 3.12 -2.70
N ILE A 89 -14.26 3.72 -2.15
CA ILE A 89 -14.25 5.10 -1.64
C ILE A 89 -13.21 5.24 -0.53
N VAL A 90 -13.22 4.35 0.46
CA VAL A 90 -12.25 4.39 1.57
C VAL A 90 -10.82 4.31 1.06
N MET A 91 -10.53 3.39 0.13
CA MET A 91 -9.20 3.24 -0.45
C MET A 91 -8.77 4.51 -1.19
N LEU A 92 -9.62 5.05 -2.07
CA LEU A 92 -9.31 6.26 -2.85
C LEU A 92 -9.12 7.48 -1.97
N GLU A 93 -9.95 7.67 -0.94
CA GLU A 93 -9.81 8.77 0.01
C GLU A 93 -8.49 8.67 0.80
N CYS A 94 -8.11 7.48 1.26
CA CYS A 94 -6.83 7.30 1.96
C CYS A 94 -5.64 7.51 1.00
N MET A 95 -5.74 7.05 -0.25
CA MET A 95 -4.72 7.30 -1.28
C MET A 95 -4.60 8.80 -1.60
N ALA A 96 -5.71 9.53 -1.65
CA ALA A 96 -5.71 10.97 -1.88
C ALA A 96 -5.00 11.73 -0.74
N ILE A 97 -5.19 11.33 0.51
CA ILE A 97 -4.46 11.90 1.65
C ILE A 97 -2.96 11.61 1.53
N GLY A 98 -2.58 10.36 1.23
CA GLY A 98 -1.18 9.99 1.01
C GLY A 98 -0.53 10.79 -0.12
N PHE A 99 -1.24 10.96 -1.23
CA PHE A 99 -0.80 11.78 -2.36
C PHE A 99 -0.62 13.26 -1.96
N GLY A 100 -1.58 13.84 -1.25
CA GLY A 100 -1.48 15.22 -0.75
C GLY A 100 -0.27 15.43 0.16
N VAL A 101 0.00 14.50 1.08
CA VAL A 101 1.18 14.54 1.94
C VAL A 101 2.47 14.43 1.13
N ALA A 102 2.53 13.52 0.15
CA ALA A 102 3.69 13.39 -0.73
C ALA A 102 3.95 14.69 -1.52
N MET A 103 2.91 15.35 -2.05
CA MET A 103 3.04 16.63 -2.74
C MET A 103 3.62 17.72 -1.84
N VAL A 104 3.12 17.85 -0.60
CA VAL A 104 3.61 18.86 0.35
C VAL A 104 5.09 18.61 0.68
N VAL A 105 5.48 17.37 0.93
CA VAL A 105 6.88 17.01 1.19
C VAL A 105 7.76 17.26 -0.03
N ALA A 106 7.29 16.92 -1.23
CA ALA A 106 8.01 17.19 -2.48
C ALA A 106 8.21 18.70 -2.70
N MET A 107 7.18 19.52 -2.45
CA MET A 107 7.29 20.97 -2.52
C MET A 107 8.30 21.52 -1.51
N ALA A 108 8.27 21.04 -0.26
CA ALA A 108 9.22 21.46 0.78
C ALA A 108 10.67 21.16 0.36
N LEU A 109 10.93 19.94 -0.13
CA LEU A 109 12.26 19.56 -0.64
C LEU A 109 12.66 20.34 -1.89
N GLY A 110 11.71 20.67 -2.77
CA GLY A 110 11.95 21.52 -3.93
C GLY A 110 12.36 22.94 -3.54
N PHE A 111 11.68 23.56 -2.57
CA PHE A 111 12.07 24.89 -2.06
C PHE A 111 13.43 24.88 -1.36
N LEU A 112 13.72 23.83 -0.57
CA LEU A 112 15.04 23.64 0.04
C LEU A 112 16.13 23.49 -1.03
N GLY A 113 15.88 22.72 -2.09
CA GLY A 113 16.79 22.59 -3.23
C GLY A 113 17.05 23.93 -3.93
N GLY A 114 16.04 24.81 -4.01
CA GLY A 114 16.15 26.14 -4.60
C GLY A 114 17.14 27.08 -3.88
N ILE A 115 17.42 26.85 -2.59
CA ILE A 115 18.42 27.58 -1.81
C ILE A 115 19.73 26.79 -1.61
N GLY A 116 19.92 25.70 -2.36
CA GLY A 116 21.13 24.87 -2.31
C GLY A 116 21.10 23.75 -1.25
N VAL A 117 20.00 23.55 -0.53
CA VAL A 117 19.84 22.44 0.43
C VAL A 117 19.31 21.21 -0.32
N ALA A 118 20.22 20.42 -0.89
CA ALA A 118 19.89 19.19 -1.60
C ALA A 118 20.05 17.96 -0.70
N TRP A 119 19.03 17.11 -0.65
CA TRP A 119 19.05 15.85 0.10
C TRP A 119 19.17 14.69 -0.88
N THR A 120 20.27 13.93 -0.79
CA THR A 120 20.55 12.78 -1.67
C THR A 120 19.39 11.79 -1.73
N TYR A 121 18.69 11.59 -0.61
CA TYR A 121 17.57 10.66 -0.48
C TYR A 121 16.21 11.36 -0.42
N GLY A 122 16.09 12.60 -0.92
CA GLY A 122 14.86 13.38 -0.86
C GLY A 122 13.64 12.65 -1.45
N GLY A 123 13.83 11.91 -2.55
CA GLY A 123 12.77 11.08 -3.15
C GLY A 123 12.22 10.01 -2.20
N TRP A 124 13.06 9.41 -1.35
CA TRP A 124 12.63 8.43 -0.36
C TRP A 124 11.79 9.04 0.76
N LEU A 125 12.06 10.30 1.12
CA LEU A 125 11.24 11.03 2.08
C LEU A 125 9.85 11.32 1.53
N VAL A 126 9.76 11.74 0.26
CA VAL A 126 8.47 11.95 -0.43
C VAL A 126 7.67 10.66 -0.45
N PHE A 127 8.29 9.57 -0.90
CA PHE A 127 7.65 8.26 -0.98
C PHE A 127 7.22 7.76 0.41
N GLY A 128 8.13 7.81 1.38
CA GLY A 128 7.88 7.35 2.75
C GLY A 128 6.76 8.13 3.45
N ALA A 129 6.74 9.45 3.30
CA ALA A 129 5.70 10.30 3.88
C ALA A 129 4.31 9.99 3.29
N GLY A 130 4.22 9.87 1.96
CA GLY A 130 2.97 9.50 1.29
C GLY A 130 2.47 8.11 1.69
N MET A 131 3.36 7.12 1.72
CA MET A 131 3.04 5.76 2.14
C MET A 131 2.60 5.68 3.61
N ALA A 132 3.26 6.42 4.50
CA ALA A 132 2.92 6.48 5.91
C ALA A 132 1.53 7.13 6.13
N ALA A 133 1.24 8.23 5.43
CA ALA A 133 -0.05 8.89 5.52
C ALA A 133 -1.19 8.02 4.95
N TRP A 134 -0.98 7.39 3.80
CA TRP A 134 -1.95 6.45 3.23
C TRP A 134 -2.20 5.25 4.15
N SER A 135 -1.13 4.61 4.63
CA SER A 135 -1.25 3.42 5.50
C SER A 135 -1.86 3.77 6.86
N GLY A 136 -1.48 4.91 7.44
CA GLY A 136 -2.01 5.39 8.71
C GLY A 136 -3.50 5.71 8.63
N THR A 137 -3.95 6.37 7.55
CA THR A 137 -5.37 6.69 7.35
C THR A 137 -6.22 5.44 7.12
N LEU A 138 -5.70 4.45 6.38
CA LEU A 138 -6.35 3.14 6.25
C LEU A 138 -6.51 2.43 7.60
N LEU A 139 -5.48 2.43 8.44
CA LEU A 139 -5.52 1.79 9.77
C LEU A 139 -6.56 2.48 10.67
N ILE A 140 -6.56 3.81 10.71
CA ILE A 140 -7.51 4.59 11.52
C ILE A 140 -8.95 4.31 11.08
N ARG A 141 -9.19 4.18 9.77
CA ARG A 141 -10.53 3.87 9.26
C ARG A 141 -10.94 2.41 9.41
N GLY A 142 -10.01 1.47 9.39
CA GLY A 142 -10.29 0.07 9.70
C GLY A 142 -10.65 -0.18 11.16
N MET A 143 -10.35 0.77 12.05
CA MET A 143 -10.70 0.71 13.48
C MET A 143 -12.07 1.30 13.84
N ARG A 144 -12.73 2.00 12.90
CA ARG A 144 -14.05 2.63 13.09
C ARG A 144 -15.15 1.79 12.47
#